data_AF-A0A1Y2AGE2-F1
#
_entry.id   AF-A0A1Y2AGE2-F1
#
_cell.length_a   1.000
_cell.length_b   1.000
_cell.length_c   1.000
_cell.angle_alpha   90.00
_cell.angle_beta   90.00
_cell.angle_gamma   90.00
#
_symmetry.space_group_name_H-M   'P 1'
#
loop_
_entity.id
_entity.type
_entity.pdbx_description
1 polymer ?
#
loop_
_entity_poly.entity_id
_entity_poly.type
_entity_poly.pdbx_seq_one_letter_code
_entity_poly.pdbx_strand_id
1 'polypeptide(L)'
;MKRMQTEDIIIDKQRLVLELLQKNNINKLNDFINNIKIPFYFLNSSNFDLLITTLSLNCSLDIIKLIYDNCNYKTLNYEVRHLFHLYDTNNNNYTNYANNLNKAKELMYINNCLKSPLLVPLENSDFQIAEFLINKGADIYYKINNKHILEILNEENLLT
;
A
#
# COMPACT_ATOMS: atom_id res chain seq x y z
N MET A 1 -8.91 -21.61 25.75
CA MET A 1 -9.01 -20.35 24.98
C MET A 1 -7.59 -19.97 24.53
N LYS A 2 -7.22 -20.23 23.26
CA LYS A 2 -5.90 -19.87 22.74
C LYS A 2 -5.82 -18.33 22.68
N ARG A 3 -4.82 -17.72 23.32
CA ARG A 3 -4.53 -16.30 23.12
C ARG A 3 -4.21 -16.09 21.64
N MET A 4 -5.02 -15.32 20.92
CA MET A 4 -4.66 -14.84 19.57
C MET A 4 -3.32 -14.13 19.68
N GLN A 5 -2.36 -14.49 18.83
CA GLN A 5 -1.05 -13.84 18.84
C GLN A 5 -1.24 -12.42 18.26
N THR A 6 -0.45 -11.44 18.72
CA THR A 6 -0.57 -10.04 18.28
C THR A 6 -0.53 -9.89 16.76
N GLU A 7 0.19 -10.77 16.08
CA GLU A 7 0.27 -10.86 14.62
C GLU A 7 -1.08 -11.19 13.97
N ASP A 8 -1.84 -12.15 14.53
CA ASP A 8 -3.17 -12.52 14.03
C ASP A 8 -4.13 -11.31 14.09
N ILE A 9 -4.06 -10.54 15.17
CA ILE A 9 -4.88 -9.33 15.35
C ILE A 9 -4.57 -8.29 14.28
N ILE A 10 -3.30 -8.05 13.97
CA ILE A 10 -2.89 -7.06 12.96
C ILE A 10 -3.35 -7.51 11.57
N ILE A 11 -3.14 -8.78 11.22
CA ILE A 11 -3.55 -9.33 9.92
C ILE A 11 -5.06 -9.20 9.70
N ASP A 12 -5.87 -9.50 10.72
CA ASP A 12 -7.33 -9.35 10.61
C ASP A 12 -7.74 -7.89 10.42
N LYS A 13 -7.05 -6.94 11.06
CA LYS A 13 -7.30 -5.51 10.85
C LYS A 13 -6.84 -5.03 9.47
N GLN A 14 -5.72 -5.54 8.95
CA GLN A 14 -5.25 -5.28 7.59
C GLN A 14 -6.27 -5.77 6.54
N ARG A 15 -6.89 -6.94 6.75
CA ARG A 15 -7.98 -7.43 5.88
C ARG A 15 -9.19 -6.51 5.89
N LEU A 16 -9.65 -6.14 7.09
CA LEU A 16 -10.82 -5.27 7.22
C LEU A 16 -10.61 -3.89 6.59
N VAL A 17 -9.44 -3.27 6.80
CA VAL A 17 -9.15 -1.98 6.16
C VAL A 17 -9.05 -2.14 4.64
N LEU A 18 -8.47 -3.24 4.13
CA LEU A 18 -8.40 -3.51 2.70
C LEU A 18 -9.80 -3.57 2.06
N GLU A 19 -10.76 -4.27 2.68
CA GLU A 19 -12.14 -4.31 2.19
C GLU A 19 -12.80 -2.93 2.17
N LEU A 20 -12.50 -2.08 3.15
CA LEU A 20 -13.03 -0.72 3.21
C LEU A 20 -12.44 0.17 2.11
N LEU A 21 -11.14 0.03 1.84
CA LEU A 21 -10.45 0.73 0.76
C LEU A 21 -10.97 0.32 -0.61
N GLN A 22 -11.18 -0.98 -0.85
CA GLN A 22 -11.76 -1.50 -2.10
C GLN A 22 -13.18 -0.97 -2.35
N LYS A 23 -13.96 -0.73 -1.29
CA LYS A 23 -15.30 -0.12 -1.38
C LYS A 23 -15.25 1.40 -1.58
N ASN A 24 -14.08 2.01 -1.50
CA ASN A 24 -13.83 3.45 -1.65
C ASN A 24 -14.79 4.32 -0.82
N ASN A 25 -15.16 3.85 0.39
CA ASN A 25 -16.17 4.48 1.23
C ASN A 25 -15.51 5.20 2.41
N ILE A 26 -15.34 6.51 2.27
CA ILE A 26 -14.62 7.34 3.25
C ILE A 26 -15.28 7.33 4.63
N ASN A 27 -16.61 7.33 4.71
CA ASN A 27 -17.33 7.37 5.98
C ASN A 27 -17.06 6.10 6.78
N LYS A 28 -17.19 4.92 6.15
CA LYS A 28 -16.92 3.64 6.82
C LYS A 28 -15.44 3.48 7.19
N LEU A 29 -14.53 4.00 6.37
CA LEU A 29 -13.10 4.01 6.68
C LEU A 29 -12.81 4.90 7.89
N ASN A 30 -13.39 6.10 7.94
CA ASN A 30 -13.24 7.01 9.07
C ASN A 30 -13.82 6.41 10.36
N ASP A 31 -14.99 5.77 10.28
CA ASP A 31 -15.57 5.04 11.41
C ASP A 31 -14.62 3.93 11.90
N PHE A 32 -14.02 3.17 10.98
CA PHE A 32 -13.06 2.13 11.33
C PHE A 32 -11.81 2.70 12.04
N ILE A 33 -11.22 3.76 11.50
CA ILE A 33 -10.04 4.43 12.06
C ILE A 33 -10.34 4.94 13.48
N ASN A 34 -11.51 5.55 13.70
CA ASN A 34 -11.88 6.09 15.01
C ASN A 34 -12.17 5.02 16.07
N ASN A 35 -12.52 3.80 15.65
CA ASN A 35 -12.91 2.71 16.56
C ASN A 35 -11.81 1.66 16.78
N ILE A 36 -10.71 1.72 16.03
CA ILE A 36 -9.62 0.75 16.18
C ILE A 36 -8.84 0.99 17.49
N LYS A 37 -8.55 -0.09 18.22
CA LYS A 37 -7.90 -0.03 19.55
C LYS A 37 -6.37 0.09 19.51
N ILE A 38 -5.79 0.11 18.32
CA ILE A 38 -4.35 0.24 18.09
C ILE A 38 -4.10 1.49 17.24
N PRO A 39 -2.94 2.15 17.36
CA PRO A 39 -2.61 3.24 16.46
C PRO A 39 -2.71 2.80 15.00
N PHE A 40 -3.42 3.57 14.17
CA PHE A 40 -3.75 3.14 12.81
C PHE A 40 -2.51 2.83 11.96
N TYR A 41 -1.43 3.60 12.13
CA TYR A 41 -0.15 3.38 11.47
C TYR A 41 0.53 2.04 11.82
N PHE A 42 0.13 1.35 12.90
CA PHE A 42 0.61 -0.01 13.21
C PHE A 42 0.13 -1.08 12.22
N LEU A 43 -0.86 -0.76 11.37
CA LEU A 43 -1.26 -1.64 10.28
C LEU A 43 -0.24 -1.67 9.14
N ASN A 44 0.74 -0.75 9.09
CA ASN A 44 1.84 -0.84 8.14
C ASN A 44 2.81 -1.97 8.55
N SER A 45 3.22 -2.77 7.57
CA SER A 45 4.22 -3.84 7.68
C SER A 45 5.10 -3.87 6.43
N SER A 46 6.14 -4.72 6.43
CA SER A 46 7.08 -4.85 5.31
C SER A 46 6.44 -5.27 3.98
N ASN A 47 5.24 -5.84 4.02
CA ASN A 47 4.48 -6.35 2.87
C ASN A 47 3.09 -5.70 2.70
N PHE A 48 2.69 -4.81 3.61
CA PHE A 48 1.42 -4.10 3.58
C PHE A 48 1.63 -2.66 4.02
N ASP A 49 1.59 -1.73 3.07
CA ASP A 49 1.68 -0.30 3.32
C ASP A 49 0.33 0.34 2.98
N LEU A 50 -0.28 1.01 3.94
CA LEU A 50 -1.62 1.59 3.83
C LEU A 50 -1.71 2.62 2.70
N LEU A 51 -0.75 3.54 2.60
CA LEU A 51 -0.75 4.57 1.57
C LEU A 51 -0.57 3.96 0.19
N ILE A 52 0.44 3.12 0.00
CA ILE A 52 0.69 2.47 -1.30
C ILE A 52 -0.49 1.56 -1.68
N THR A 53 -1.09 0.84 -0.73
CA THR A 53 -2.31 0.04 -0.98
C THR A 53 -3.49 0.89 -1.41
N THR A 54 -3.71 2.03 -0.74
CA THR A 54 -4.77 2.97 -1.08
C THR A 54 -4.57 3.56 -2.48
N LEU A 55 -3.33 3.90 -2.82
CA LEU A 55 -2.94 4.39 -4.15
C LEU A 55 -3.19 3.34 -5.23
N SER A 56 -2.77 2.10 -5.02
CA SER A 56 -2.92 1.01 -6.00
C SER A 56 -4.37 0.59 -6.21
N LEU A 57 -5.25 0.86 -5.24
CA LEU A 57 -6.69 0.62 -5.35
C LEU A 57 -7.44 1.78 -6.03
N ASN A 58 -6.73 2.83 -6.48
CA ASN A 58 -7.32 4.04 -7.06
C ASN A 58 -8.41 4.63 -6.16
N CYS A 59 -8.17 4.65 -4.85
CA CYS A 59 -9.09 5.30 -3.92
C CYS A 59 -9.14 6.81 -4.16
N SER A 60 -10.22 7.46 -3.73
CA SER A 60 -10.38 8.90 -3.89
C SER A 60 -9.30 9.70 -3.18
N LEU A 61 -9.01 10.90 -3.69
CA LEU A 61 -8.05 11.83 -3.06
C LEU A 61 -8.38 12.10 -1.58
N ASP A 62 -9.65 12.13 -1.21
CA ASP A 62 -10.04 12.35 0.20
C ASP A 62 -9.67 11.16 1.10
N ILE A 63 -9.77 9.93 0.60
CA ILE A 63 -9.29 8.75 1.31
C ILE A 63 -7.76 8.78 1.39
N ILE A 64 -7.06 9.18 0.32
CA ILE A 64 -5.60 9.32 0.33
C ILE A 64 -5.15 10.32 1.41
N LYS A 65 -5.80 11.49 1.49
CA LYS A 65 -5.56 12.49 2.53
C LYS A 65 -5.82 11.92 3.92
N LEU A 66 -6.95 11.24 4.10
CA LEU A 66 -7.31 10.62 5.38
C LEU A 66 -6.25 9.61 5.84
N ILE A 67 -5.77 8.74 4.94
CA ILE A 67 -4.72 7.78 5.25
C ILE A 67 -3.40 8.48 5.57
N TYR A 68 -2.99 9.45 4.75
CA TYR A 68 -1.76 10.22 4.96
C TYR A 68 -1.74 10.90 6.34
N ASP A 69 -2.84 11.57 6.71
CA ASP A 69 -2.98 12.30 7.97
C ASP A 69 -3.00 11.36 9.20
N ASN A 70 -3.54 10.14 9.06
CA ASN A 70 -3.61 9.17 10.17
C ASN A 70 -2.37 8.27 10.30
N CYS A 71 -1.50 8.25 9.30
CA CYS A 71 -0.29 7.42 9.29
C CYS A 71 1.00 8.17 9.62
N ASN A 72 1.00 9.51 9.60
CA ASN A 72 2.14 10.35 9.96
C ASN A 72 3.47 9.93 9.28
N TYR A 73 3.43 9.74 7.96
CA TYR A 73 4.61 9.38 7.18
C TYR A 73 5.73 10.42 7.35
N LYS A 74 6.93 9.97 7.75
CA LYS A 74 8.10 10.85 7.92
C LYS A 74 8.62 11.41 6.59
N THR A 75 8.44 10.65 5.52
CA THR A 75 8.82 10.98 4.15
C THR A 75 7.93 10.19 3.20
N LEU A 76 7.78 10.66 1.96
CA LEU A 76 7.14 9.95 0.85
C LEU A 76 8.16 9.29 -0.09
N ASN A 77 9.45 9.40 0.23
CA ASN A 77 10.57 8.91 -0.58
C ASN A 77 11.04 7.56 -0.05
N TYR A 78 10.16 6.55 -0.17
CA TYR A 78 10.43 5.18 0.26
C TYR A 78 9.87 4.18 -0.76
N GLU A 79 10.41 2.97 -0.76
CA GLU A 79 9.89 1.84 -1.54
C GLU A 79 9.46 0.71 -0.61
N VAL A 80 8.38 0.02 -0.97
CA VAL A 80 7.95 -1.21 -0.31
C VAL A 80 7.73 -2.29 -1.34
N ARG A 81 7.89 -3.54 -0.88
CA ARG A 81 7.42 -4.68 -1.64
C ARG A 81 5.91 -4.77 -1.49
N HIS A 82 5.18 -4.36 -2.52
CA HIS A 82 3.73 -4.22 -2.45
C HIS A 82 3.03 -5.54 -2.78
N LEU A 83 2.66 -6.29 -1.75
CA LEU A 83 2.10 -7.65 -1.87
C LEU A 83 0.70 -7.78 -1.27
N PHE A 84 -0.07 -6.68 -1.19
CA PHE A 84 -1.40 -6.71 -0.58
C PHE A 84 -2.37 -7.66 -1.32
N HIS A 85 -2.14 -7.95 -2.60
CA HIS A 85 -2.93 -8.93 -3.37
C HIS A 85 -2.85 -10.36 -2.81
N LEU A 86 -1.87 -10.65 -1.93
CA LEU A 86 -1.81 -11.91 -1.18
C LEU A 86 -2.83 -11.97 -0.03
N TYR A 87 -3.47 -10.84 0.32
CA TYR A 87 -4.59 -10.76 1.24
C TYR A 87 -5.89 -11.05 0.48
N ASP A 88 -5.98 -12.25 -0.11
CA ASP A 88 -7.20 -12.72 -0.76
C ASP A 88 -8.32 -12.89 0.29
N THR A 89 -9.40 -12.13 0.14
CA THR A 89 -10.57 -12.13 1.03
C THR A 89 -11.45 -13.37 0.84
N ASN A 90 -11.21 -14.19 -0.18
CA ASN A 90 -12.05 -15.35 -0.52
C ASN A 90 -11.41 -16.70 -0.17
N ASN A 91 -10.19 -16.73 0.37
CA ASN A 91 -9.46 -17.97 0.62
C ASN A 91 -8.82 -17.96 2.01
N ASN A 92 -9.30 -18.83 2.91
CA ASN A 92 -8.82 -19.02 4.29
C ASN A 92 -7.35 -19.51 4.40
N ASN A 93 -6.57 -19.45 3.33
CA ASN A 93 -5.25 -20.06 3.18
C ASN A 93 -4.09 -19.06 3.25
N TYR A 94 -4.24 -17.97 4.01
CA TYR A 94 -3.10 -17.08 4.30
C TYR A 94 -1.93 -17.84 4.98
N THR A 95 -2.25 -18.93 5.69
CA THR A 95 -1.29 -19.86 6.30
C THR A 95 -0.37 -20.57 5.31
N ASN A 96 -0.64 -20.53 4.00
CA ASN A 96 0.23 -21.16 2.99
C ASN A 96 1.28 -20.23 2.39
N TYR A 97 1.25 -18.92 2.63
CA TYR A 97 2.25 -17.99 2.05
C TYR A 97 3.48 -17.77 2.92
N ALA A 98 3.38 -17.93 4.24
CA ALA A 98 4.56 -18.02 5.11
C ALA A 98 5.44 -19.23 4.75
N ASN A 99 4.84 -20.36 4.36
CA ASN A 99 5.52 -21.54 3.83
C ASN A 99 5.85 -21.44 2.31
N ASN A 100 5.19 -20.56 1.56
CA ASN A 100 5.45 -20.26 0.14
C ASN A 100 6.25 -18.97 -0.07
N LEU A 101 6.99 -18.47 0.92
CA LEU A 101 7.88 -17.32 0.69
C LEU A 101 8.86 -17.59 -0.47
N ASN A 102 9.29 -18.85 -0.66
CA ASN A 102 10.15 -19.24 -1.78
C ASN A 102 9.42 -19.30 -3.13
N LYS A 103 8.15 -19.70 -3.17
CA LYS A 103 7.34 -19.73 -4.41
C LYS A 103 6.83 -18.34 -4.79
N ALA A 104 6.50 -17.52 -3.79
CA ALA A 104 6.27 -16.09 -3.95
C ALA A 104 7.54 -15.36 -4.41
N LYS A 105 8.73 -15.76 -3.92
CA LYS A 105 10.04 -15.29 -4.42
C LYS A 105 10.29 -15.68 -5.89
N GLU A 106 9.90 -16.88 -6.32
CA GLU A 106 10.00 -17.32 -7.73
C GLU A 106 9.06 -16.52 -8.65
N LEU A 107 7.82 -16.23 -8.22
CA LEU A 107 6.89 -15.37 -8.97
C LEU A 107 7.27 -13.88 -8.90
N MET A 108 7.96 -13.45 -7.85
CA MET A 108 8.42 -12.06 -7.60
C MET A 108 9.53 -11.59 -8.53
N TYR A 109 10.31 -12.50 -9.13
CA TYR A 109 11.52 -12.11 -9.90
C TYR A 109 11.19 -11.44 -11.25
N ILE A 110 9.91 -11.41 -11.65
CA ILE A 110 9.52 -11.13 -13.03
C ILE A 110 8.81 -9.76 -13.20
N ASN A 111 8.19 -9.18 -12.16
CA ASN A 111 7.23 -8.06 -12.35
C ASN A 111 7.41 -6.82 -11.44
N ASN A 112 8.64 -6.44 -11.06
CA ASN A 112 8.91 -5.14 -10.40
C ASN A 112 7.90 -4.72 -9.30
N CYS A 113 7.64 -5.60 -8.34
CA CYS A 113 6.67 -5.36 -7.24
C CYS A 113 7.11 -4.29 -6.20
N LEU A 114 8.19 -3.57 -6.47
CA LEU A 114 8.63 -2.46 -5.65
C LEU A 114 7.83 -1.22 -6.05
N LYS A 115 7.10 -0.67 -5.10
CA LYS A 115 6.29 0.53 -5.30
C LYS A 115 6.74 1.61 -4.34
N SER A 116 6.67 2.85 -4.81
CA SER A 116 6.82 4.03 -3.96
C SER A 116 5.52 4.84 -4.00
N PRO A 117 5.27 5.71 -3.00
CA PRO A 117 4.10 6.56 -2.99
C PRO A 117 3.91 7.37 -4.27
N LEU A 118 4.98 7.89 -4.87
CA LEU A 118 4.89 8.70 -6.08
C LEU A 118 4.83 7.87 -7.38
N LEU A 119 5.48 6.70 -7.42
CA LEU A 119 5.46 5.86 -8.62
C LEU A 119 4.04 5.39 -8.95
N VAL A 120 3.28 4.91 -7.96
CA VAL A 120 1.95 4.31 -8.17
C VAL A 120 0.96 5.25 -8.88
N PRO A 121 0.70 6.50 -8.42
CA PRO A 121 -0.21 7.38 -9.11
C PRO A 121 0.31 7.81 -10.49
N LEU A 122 1.64 7.91 -10.68
CA LEU A 122 2.20 8.19 -12.01
C LEU A 122 1.98 7.04 -12.99
N GLU A 123 2.14 5.79 -12.54
CA GLU A 123 1.80 4.61 -13.35
C GLU A 123 0.31 4.57 -13.72
N ASN A 124 -0.55 5.03 -12.81
CA ASN A 124 -1.99 5.10 -13.02
C ASN A 124 -2.43 6.38 -13.76
N SER A 125 -1.50 7.25 -14.16
CA SER A 125 -1.79 8.57 -14.74
C SER A 125 -2.72 9.44 -13.88
N ASP A 126 -2.72 9.23 -12.56
CA ASP A 126 -3.46 10.03 -11.58
C ASP A 126 -2.63 11.25 -11.17
N PHE A 127 -2.60 12.25 -12.07
CA PHE A 127 -1.83 13.47 -11.87
C PHE A 127 -2.34 14.31 -10.69
N GLN A 128 -3.61 14.19 -10.31
CA GLN A 128 -4.16 14.90 -9.16
C GLN A 128 -3.54 14.38 -7.86
N ILE A 129 -3.48 13.06 -7.70
CA ILE A 129 -2.83 12.45 -6.54
C ILE A 129 -1.31 12.64 -6.59
N ALA A 130 -0.68 12.50 -7.77
CA ALA A 130 0.76 12.73 -7.92
C ALA A 130 1.13 14.17 -7.50
N GLU A 131 0.39 15.19 -7.95
CA GLU A 131 0.56 16.57 -7.54
C GLU A 131 0.40 16.74 -6.03
N PHE A 132 -0.63 16.12 -5.43
CA PHE A 132 -0.81 16.14 -3.98
C PHE A 132 0.41 15.59 -3.24
N LEU A 133 0.97 14.44 -3.66
CA LEU A 133 2.12 13.83 -3.02
C LEU A 133 3.41 14.66 -3.21
N ILE A 134 3.63 15.24 -4.39
CA ILE A 134 4.75 16.16 -4.65
C ILE A 134 4.66 17.37 -3.72
N ASN A 135 3.46 17.96 -3.56
CA ASN A 135 3.21 19.06 -2.63
C ASN A 135 3.42 18.67 -1.16
N LYS A 136 3.40 17.37 -0.83
CA LYS A 136 3.73 16.82 0.49
C LYS A 136 5.20 16.38 0.63
N GLY A 137 6.04 16.64 -0.38
CA GLY A 137 7.48 16.39 -0.34
C GLY A 137 7.93 15.09 -1.00
N ALA A 138 7.09 14.45 -1.82
CA ALA A 138 7.54 13.35 -2.67
C ALA A 138 8.50 13.86 -3.76
N ASP A 139 9.62 13.18 -3.92
CA ASP A 139 10.70 13.53 -4.85
C ASP A 139 10.59 12.72 -6.13
N ILE A 140 10.38 13.39 -7.26
CA ILE A 140 10.33 12.77 -8.60
C ILE A 140 11.68 12.17 -9.00
N TYR A 141 12.78 12.59 -8.37
CA TYR A 141 14.11 12.02 -8.56
C TYR A 141 14.42 10.89 -7.57
N TYR A 142 13.47 10.47 -6.74
CA TYR A 142 13.66 9.31 -5.87
C TYR A 142 14.00 8.07 -6.69
N LYS A 143 14.90 7.23 -6.15
CA LYS A 143 15.33 5.99 -6.79
C LYS A 143 14.60 4.81 -6.19
N ILE A 144 14.01 3.99 -7.05
CA ILE A 144 13.40 2.70 -6.71
C ILE A 144 14.27 1.62 -7.34
N ASN A 145 14.77 0.70 -6.54
CA ASN A 145 15.72 -0.33 -6.99
C ASN A 145 16.88 0.24 -7.85
N ASN A 146 17.48 1.35 -7.39
CA ASN A 146 18.54 2.12 -8.06
C ASN A 146 18.16 2.84 -9.37
N LYS A 147 16.91 2.79 -9.83
CA LYS A 147 16.41 3.54 -11.00
C LYS A 147 15.60 4.74 -10.57
N HIS A 148 15.79 5.88 -11.22
CA HIS A 148 14.93 7.05 -10.96
C HIS A 148 13.49 6.77 -11.42
N ILE A 149 12.49 7.35 -10.74
CA ILE A 149 11.08 7.21 -11.13
C ILE A 149 10.86 7.55 -12.62
N LEU A 150 11.48 8.61 -13.12
CA LEU A 150 11.41 8.99 -14.54
C LEU A 150 12.01 7.94 -15.48
N GLU A 151 13.06 7.23 -15.07
CA GLU A 151 13.63 6.14 -15.88
C GLU A 151 12.64 4.98 -15.96
N ILE A 152 11.99 4.63 -14.84
CA ILE A 152 10.98 3.57 -14.78
C ILE A 152 9.79 3.90 -15.71
N LEU A 153 9.23 5.11 -15.60
CA LEU A 153 8.08 5.52 -16.42
C LEU A 153 8.39 5.54 -17.91
N ASN A 154 9.62 5.90 -18.29
CA ASN A 154 10.08 5.85 -19.68
C ASN A 154 10.21 4.42 -20.19
N GLU A 155 10.83 3.52 -19.42
CA GLU A 155 10.99 2.11 -19.79
C GLU A 155 9.64 1.41 -19.99
N GLU A 156 8.63 1.78 -19.20
CA GLU A 156 7.28 1.22 -19.25
C GLU A 156 6.37 1.90 -20.30
N ASN A 157 6.87 2.88 -21.05
CA ASN A 157 6.12 3.69 -22.02
C ASN A 157 4.87 4.39 -21.41
N LEU A 158 4.97 4.86 -20.17
CA LEU A 158 3.86 5.50 -19.44
C LEU A 158 3.85 7.03 -19.57
N LEU A 159 4.76 7.60 -20.35
CA LEU A 159 4.91 9.05 -20.58
C LEU A 159 4.44 9.51 -21.98
N THR A 160 3.55 8.76 -22.63
CA THR A 160 3.04 9.06 -23.98
C THR A 160 1.90 10.05 -24.00
#